data_AF-A0A2X2W1G0-F1
#
_entry.id   AF-A0A2X2W1G0-F1
#
_cell.length_a   1.000
_cell.length_b   1.000
_cell.length_c   1.000
_cell.angle_alpha   90.00
_cell.angle_beta   90.00
_cell.angle_gamma   90.00
#
_symmetry.space_group_name_H-M   'P 1'
#
loop_
_entity.id
_entity.type
_entity.pdbx_description
1 polymer ?
#
loop_
_entity_poly.entity_id
_entity_poly.type
_entity_poly.pdbx_seq_one_letter_code
_entity_poly.pdbx_strand_id
1 'polypeptide(L)' 'MTLHGDTRVDNYYWLRDDSRSQPDVLDYLHQENAYGHQVMASQQALQDRVLKEIIDRIPPRDVSAPYVKKWLSLPTNL' A
#
# COMPACT_ATOMS: atom_id res chain seq x y z
N MET A 1 24.41 -8.52 10.18
CA MET A 1 23.86 -7.94 11.42
C MET A 1 24.21 -8.85 12.59
N THR A 2 24.82 -8.31 13.65
CA THR A 2 25.17 -9.10 14.84
C THR A 2 24.30 -8.71 16.01
N LEU A 3 23.58 -9.66 16.61
CA LEU A 3 22.71 -9.44 17.76
C LEU A 3 22.90 -10.60 18.74
N HIS A 4 23.06 -10.29 20.03
CA HIS A 4 23.25 -11.29 21.11
C HIS A 4 24.37 -12.31 20.84
N GLY A 5 25.45 -11.91 20.15
CA GLY A 5 26.58 -12.80 19.84
C GLY A 5 26.43 -13.58 18.52
N ASP A 6 25.26 -13.56 17.88
CA ASP A 6 25.02 -14.23 16.61
C ASP A 6 25.14 -13.25 15.44
N THR A 7 25.98 -13.59 14.45
CA THR A 7 26.10 -12.84 13.20
C THR A 7 25.27 -13.50 12.12
N ARG A 8 24.28 -12.77 11.61
CA ARG A 8 23.47 -13.16 10.44
C ARG A 8 23.93 -12.41 9.20
N VAL A 9 24.14 -13.15 8.12
CA VAL A 9 24.35 -12.60 6.79
C VAL A 9 22.99 -12.43 6.12
N ASP A 10 22.67 -11.20 5.73
CA ASP A 10 21.51 -10.89 4.91
C ASP A 10 22.03 -10.55 3.51
N ASN A 11 21.85 -11.48 2.58
CA ASN A 11 22.33 -11.36 1.20
C ASN A 11 21.58 -10.27 0.41
N TYR A 12 20.43 -9.81 0.90
CA TYR A 12 19.57 -8.82 0.24
C TYR A 12 19.57 -7.46 0.94
N TYR A 13 20.47 -7.24 1.91
CA TYR A 13 20.52 -5.95 2.61
C TYR A 13 20.72 -4.75 1.67
N TRP A 14 21.37 -4.97 0.52
CA TRP A 14 21.59 -3.95 -0.51
C TRP A 14 20.30 -3.42 -1.16
N LEU A 15 19.18 -4.16 -1.08
CA LEU A 15 17.87 -3.69 -1.56
C LEU A 15 17.31 -2.57 -0.68
N ARG A 16 17.82 -2.41 0.54
CA ARG A 16 17.37 -1.37 1.45
C ARG A 16 17.98 -0.02 1.04
N ASP A 17 17.12 0.86 0.57
CA ASP A 17 17.46 2.25 0.31
C ASP A 17 16.45 3.20 0.97
N ASP A 18 16.87 3.82 2.09
CA ASP A 18 16.00 4.72 2.84
C ASP A 18 15.68 6.02 2.05
N SER A 19 16.53 6.39 1.07
CA SER A 19 16.30 7.53 0.17
C SER A 19 15.32 7.22 -0.97
N ARG A 20 15.10 5.94 -1.27
CA ARG A 20 14.26 5.43 -2.37
C ARG A 20 14.65 5.98 -3.75
N SER A 21 15.95 6.15 -4.00
CA SER A 21 16.50 6.77 -5.20
C SER A 21 17.73 6.07 -5.79
N GLN A 22 18.26 5.04 -5.14
CA GLN A 22 19.43 4.30 -5.64
C GLN A 22 19.11 3.61 -6.97
N PRO A 23 19.84 3.93 -8.06
CA PRO A 23 19.56 3.41 -9.40
C PRO A 23 19.55 1.88 -9.46
N ASP A 24 20.55 1.21 -8.88
CA ASP A 24 20.65 -0.25 -8.92
C ASP A 24 19.45 -0.95 -8.25
N VAL A 25 18.93 -0.36 -7.16
CA VAL A 25 17.72 -0.87 -6.47
C VAL A 25 16.49 -0.65 -7.35
N LEU A 26 16.35 0.54 -7.95
CA LEU A 26 15.23 0.84 -8.85
C LEU A 26 15.25 -0.05 -10.09
N ASP A 27 16.41 -0.25 -10.71
CA ASP A 27 16.57 -1.11 -11.88
C ASP A 27 16.20 -2.56 -11.57
N TYR A 28 16.57 -3.06 -10.38
CA TYR A 28 16.13 -4.37 -9.92
C TYR A 28 14.61 -4.43 -9.75
N LEU A 29 14.00 -3.43 -9.09
CA LEU A 29 12.54 -3.37 -8.90
C LEU A 29 11.79 -3.25 -10.24
N HIS A 30 12.35 -2.55 -11.23
CA HIS A 30 11.77 -2.47 -12.57
C HIS A 30 11.79 -3.82 -13.28
N GLN A 31 12.88 -4.59 -13.15
CA GLN A 31 12.95 -5.96 -13.68
C GLN A 31 11.94 -6.89 -13.00
N GLU A 32 11.80 -6.81 -11.68
CA GLU A 32 10.81 -7.58 -10.93
C GLU A 32 9.37 -7.23 -11.34
N ASN A 33 9.08 -5.93 -11.53
CA ASN A 33 7.78 -5.49 -12.04
C ASN A 33 7.51 -6.01 -13.46
N ALA A 34 8.49 -5.96 -14.36
CA ALA A 34 8.35 -6.47 -15.72
C ALA A 34 8.07 -7.98 -15.73
N TYR A 35 8.78 -8.74 -14.89
CA TYR A 35 8.51 -10.15 -14.68
C TYR A 35 7.09 -10.39 -14.15
N GLY A 36 6.67 -9.64 -13.13
CA GLY A 36 5.31 -9.71 -12.58
C GLY A 36 4.24 -9.47 -13.65
N HIS A 37 4.42 -8.44 -14.49
CA HIS A 37 3.52 -8.17 -15.61
C HIS A 37 3.49 -9.33 -16.61
N GLN A 38 4.65 -9.90 -16.96
CA GLN A 38 4.73 -11.01 -17.90
C GLN A 38 4.01 -12.26 -17.37
N VAL A 39 4.20 -12.61 -16.10
CA VAL A 39 3.54 -13.76 -15.47
C VAL A 39 2.03 -13.53 -15.40
N MET A 40 1.59 -12.30 -15.10
CA MET A 40 0.18 -11.96 -14.95
C MET A 40 -0.55 -11.66 -16.27
N ALA A 41 0.15 -11.59 -17.39
CA ALA A 41 -0.40 -11.18 -18.68
C ALA A 41 -1.63 -12.02 -19.11
N SER A 42 -1.63 -13.32 -18.82
CA SER A 42 -2.74 -14.22 -19.15
C SER A 42 -4.05 -13.90 -18.40
N GLN A 43 -3.98 -13.13 -17.31
CA GLN A 43 -5.11 -12.84 -16.43
C GLN A 43 -5.69 -11.43 -16.68
N GLN A 44 -5.21 -10.67 -17.66
CA GLN A 44 -5.64 -9.29 -17.89
C GLN A 44 -7.16 -9.15 -18.01
N ALA A 45 -7.81 -10.04 -18.75
CA ALA A 45 -9.27 -10.01 -18.91
C ALA A 45 -10.03 -10.22 -17.58
N LEU A 46 -9.47 -11.01 -16.66
CA LEU A 46 -10.03 -11.18 -15.33
C LEU A 46 -9.79 -9.94 -14.46
N GLN A 47 -8.59 -9.36 -14.52
CA GLN A 47 -8.25 -8.13 -13.80
C GLN A 47 -9.18 -6.99 -14.20
N ASP A 48 -9.41 -6.79 -15.51
CA ASP A 48 -10.29 -5.74 -16.03
C ASP A 48 -11.73 -5.91 -15.55
N ARG A 49 -12.23 -7.16 -15.53
CA ARG A 49 -13.57 -7.47 -15.02
C ARG A 49 -13.69 -7.14 -13.54
N VAL A 50 -12.75 -7.61 -12.73
CA VAL A 50 -12.78 -7.39 -11.27
C VAL A 50 -12.63 -5.91 -10.94
N LEU A 51 -11.76 -5.18 -11.64
CA LEU A 51 -11.61 -3.74 -11.48
C LEU A 51 -12.93 -3.01 -11.77
N LYS A 52 -13.59 -3.36 -12.88
CA LYS A 52 -14.90 -2.82 -13.21
C LYS A 52 -15.93 -3.11 -12.13
N GLU A 53 -16.00 -4.35 -11.64
CA GLU A 53 -16.93 -4.72 -10.57
C GLU A 53 -16.68 -3.95 -9.26
N ILE A 54 -15.42 -3.67 -8.92
CA ILE A 54 -15.07 -2.86 -7.74
C ILE A 54 -15.57 -1.43 -7.93
N ILE A 55 -15.28 -0.82 -9.09
CA ILE A 55 -15.70 0.57 -9.39
C ILE A 55 -17.23 0.69 -9.38
N ASP A 56 -17.93 -0.25 -10.01
CA ASP A 56 -19.39 -0.24 -10.10
C ASP A 56 -20.08 -0.37 -8.72
N ARG A 57 -19.36 -0.85 -7.69
CA ARG A 57 -19.86 -0.98 -6.32
C ARG A 57 -19.60 0.25 -5.44
N ILE A 58 -18.83 1.23 -5.91
CA ILE A 58 -18.53 2.44 -5.15
C ILE A 58 -19.69 3.44 -5.32
N PRO A 59 -20.35 3.87 -4.23
CA PRO A 59 -21.38 4.90 -4.32
C PRO A 59 -20.81 6.21 -4.87
N PRO A 60 -21.50 6.91 -5.79
CA PRO A 60 -21.05 8.22 -6.30
C PRO A 60 -20.86 9.28 -5.20
N ARG A 61 -21.56 9.10 -4.07
CA ARG A 61 -21.41 9.90 -2.87
C ARG A 61 -21.48 8.97 -1.66
N ASP A 62 -20.41 8.94 -0.89
CA ASP A 62 -20.36 8.28 0.39
C ASP A 62 -20.31 9.33 1.51
N VAL A 63 -21.04 9.10 2.59
CA VAL A 63 -21.04 9.96 3.78
C VAL A 63 -20.90 9.07 5.00
N SER A 64 -19.91 9.36 5.83
CA SER A 64 -19.74 8.65 7.10
C SER A 64 -20.99 8.82 7.97
N ALA A 65 -21.32 7.78 8.75
CA ALA A 65 -22.41 7.86 9.71
C ALA A 65 -22.19 9.05 10.67
N PRO A 66 -23.22 9.86 10.94
CA PRO A 66 -23.09 10.97 11.88
C PRO A 66 -22.76 10.44 13.27
N TYR A 67 -21.85 11.10 13.97
CA TYR A 67 -21.57 10.83 15.38
C TYR A 67 -21.73 12.09 16.21
N VAL A 68 -22.22 11.93 17.44
CA VAL A 68 -22.38 13.03 18.39
C VAL A 68 -21.14 13.11 19.28
N LYS A 69 -20.42 14.24 19.24
CA LYS A 69 -19.30 14.51 20.15
C LYS A 69 -19.84 15.13 21.44
N LYS A 70 -20.03 14.31 22.49
CA LYS A 70 -20.61 14.73 23.78
C LYS A 70 -19.56 15.44 24.68
N TRP A 71 -19.29 16.74 24.50
CA TRP A 71 -18.51 17.52 25.49
C TRP A 71 -18.79 19.03 25.57
N LEU A 72 -19.93 19.53 25.07
CA LEU A 72 -20.36 20.90 25.34
C LEU A 72 -21.73 20.90 26.03
N SER A 73 -21.74 20.52 27.30
CA SER A 73 -22.80 20.94 28.23
C SER A 73 -22.21 22.08 29.07
N LEU A 74 -22.22 23.30 28.53
CA LEU A 74 -22.19 24.49 29.37
C LEU A 74 -23.59 25.11 29.30
N PRO A 75 -24.34 25.22 30.41
CA PRO A 75 -25.58 25.95 30.40
C PRO A 75 -25.27 27.44 30.25
N THR A 76 -25.62 28.00 29.09
CA THR A 76 -25.76 29.45 28.93
C THR A 76 -27.15 29.82 29.45
N ASN A 77 -27.23 30.24 30.71
CA ASN A 77 -28.40 30.98 31.18
C ASN A 77 -28.04 32.48 31.18
N LEU A 78 -28.72 33.21 30.29
CA LEU A 78 -29.08 34.62 30.44
C LEU A 78 -30.11 34.76 31.57
#